data_AF-A0A1H4N2G1-F1
#
_entry.id   AF-A0A1H4N2G1-F1
#
_cell.length_a   1.000
_cell.length_b   1.000
_cell.length_c   1.000
_cell.angle_alpha   90.00
_cell.angle_beta   90.00
_cell.angle_gamma   90.00
#
_symmetry.space_group_name_H-M   'P 1'
#
loop_
_entity.id
_entity.type
_entity.pdbx_description
1 polymer ?
#
loop_
_entity_poly.entity_id
_entity_poly.type
_entity_poly.pdbx_seq_one_letter_code
_entity_poly.pdbx_strand_id
1 'polypeptide(L)'
;MTSIDIPGYRAGTWVLDPSHSEVTFSVRHMMISKVRGTFGVKSATLIAPENPLDARVEASVDVTSIDTKDEGRDTHLRSGDFFDTENFPTMEFVSTGARAENGELFVDGDLTIRGITKPVSFELDFGGFGSDPWGNYKAGASAKTVINREDFGLTWNAALETGGVLVGKDVTISLDLQGALQQD
;
A
#
# COMPACT_ATOMS: atom_id res chain seq x y z
N MET A 1 9.15 -12.60 24.68
CA MET A 1 8.57 -12.07 23.43
C MET A 1 9.05 -12.93 22.30
N THR A 2 8.17 -13.26 21.36
CA THR A 2 8.56 -13.92 20.11
C THR A 2 9.43 -12.93 19.33
N SER A 3 10.59 -13.39 18.85
CA SER A 3 11.48 -12.63 17.98
C SER A 3 11.86 -13.50 16.80
N ILE A 4 12.07 -12.88 15.66
CA ILE A 4 12.54 -13.53 14.43
C ILE A 4 13.94 -13.01 14.12
N ASP A 5 14.81 -13.89 13.63
CA ASP A 5 16.11 -13.51 13.11
C ASP A 5 15.99 -13.23 11.61
N ILE A 6 16.33 -12.00 11.20
CA ILE A 6 16.37 -11.59 9.80
C ILE A 6 17.82 -11.22 9.49
N PRO A 7 18.58 -12.10 8.80
CA PRO A 7 19.98 -11.83 8.50
C PRO A 7 20.20 -10.49 7.79
N GLY A 8 21.09 -9.66 8.33
CA GLY A 8 21.38 -8.31 7.80
C GLY A 8 20.47 -7.21 8.34
N TYR A 9 19.48 -7.54 9.17
CA TYR A 9 18.64 -6.54 9.81
C TYR A 9 19.43 -5.55 10.64
N ARG A 10 19.05 -4.27 10.56
CA ARG A 10 19.61 -3.18 11.35
C ARG A 10 18.48 -2.37 11.94
N ALA A 11 18.52 -2.18 13.26
CA ALA A 11 17.66 -1.23 13.93
C ALA A 11 17.97 0.19 13.46
N GLY A 12 16.95 1.05 13.47
CA GLY A 12 17.05 2.46 13.07
C GLY A 12 15.82 2.94 12.31
N THR A 13 15.94 4.15 11.76
CA THR A 13 14.89 4.74 10.92
C THR A 13 15.21 4.45 9.46
N TRP A 14 14.27 3.83 8.76
CA TRP A 14 14.34 3.57 7.34
C TRP A 14 13.36 4.48 6.62
N VAL A 15 13.82 5.16 5.57
CA VAL A 15 12.98 6.02 4.74
C VAL A 15 12.87 5.41 3.36
N LEU A 16 11.64 5.33 2.87
CA LEU A 16 11.34 4.82 1.54
C LEU A 16 11.99 5.69 0.46
N ASP A 17 12.47 5.05 -0.60
CA ASP A 17 12.91 5.66 -1.84
C ASP A 17 11.75 5.70 -2.84
N PRO A 18 11.16 6.88 -3.12
CA PRO A 18 10.02 6.99 -4.04
C PRO A 18 10.35 6.57 -5.47
N SER A 19 11.61 6.64 -5.89
CA SER A 19 12.01 6.30 -7.27
C SER A 19 12.05 4.79 -7.52
N HIS A 20 12.10 4.00 -6.45
CA HIS A 20 12.20 2.54 -6.48
C HIS A 20 11.05 1.90 -5.71
N SER A 21 9.94 2.62 -5.55
CA SER A 21 8.77 2.13 -4.86
C SER A 21 7.50 2.42 -5.65
N GLU A 22 6.57 1.48 -5.67
CA GLU A 22 5.33 1.56 -6.43
C GLU A 22 4.15 1.06 -5.58
N VAL A 23 3.02 1.77 -5.67
CA VAL A 23 1.72 1.30 -5.19
C VAL A 23 0.88 1.00 -6.41
N THR A 24 0.51 -0.26 -6.59
CA THR A 24 -0.38 -0.69 -7.67
C THR A 24 -1.67 -1.25 -7.11
N PHE A 25 -2.74 -1.14 -7.90
CA PHE A 25 -4.00 -1.79 -7.60
C PHE A 25 -4.60 -2.48 -8.82
N SER A 26 -5.47 -3.46 -8.57
CA SER A 26 -6.33 -4.03 -9.60
C SER A 26 -7.74 -4.30 -9.09
N VAL A 27 -8.72 -4.05 -9.96
CA VAL A 27 -10.15 -4.27 -9.67
C VAL A 27 -10.80 -4.96 -10.87
N ARG A 28 -11.77 -5.84 -10.63
CA ARG A 28 -12.53 -6.47 -11.71
C ARG A 28 -13.46 -5.45 -12.38
N HIS A 29 -13.47 -5.48 -13.71
CA HIS A 29 -14.39 -4.69 -14.54
C HIS A 29 -15.32 -5.62 -15.31
N MET A 30 -16.62 -5.40 -15.17
CA MET A 30 -17.70 -6.26 -15.67
C MET A 30 -17.53 -7.74 -15.30
N MET A 31 -16.79 -8.03 -14.23
CA MET A 31 -16.37 -9.37 -13.78
C MET A 31 -15.51 -10.20 -14.77
N ILE A 32 -15.33 -9.74 -16.01
CA ILE A 32 -14.62 -10.46 -17.09
C ILE A 32 -13.15 -10.05 -17.25
N SER A 33 -12.80 -8.81 -16.88
CA SER A 33 -11.43 -8.29 -17.02
C SER A 33 -10.98 -7.55 -15.77
N LYS A 34 -9.73 -7.06 -15.78
CA LYS A 34 -9.17 -6.26 -14.68
C LYS A 34 -8.73 -4.89 -15.20
N VAL A 35 -9.18 -3.84 -14.53
CA VAL A 35 -8.54 -2.53 -14.59
C VAL A 35 -7.39 -2.54 -13.60
N ARG A 36 -6.27 -1.94 -14.01
CA ARG A 36 -5.09 -1.73 -13.17
C ARG A 36 -4.81 -0.24 -13.11
N GLY A 37 -4.27 0.20 -11.98
CA GLY A 37 -3.76 1.53 -11.85
C GLY A 37 -2.66 1.61 -10.82
N THR A 38 -2.08 2.80 -10.72
CA THR A 38 -1.01 3.11 -9.78
C THR A 38 -1.34 4.36 -8.98
N PHE A 39 -0.67 4.50 -7.85
CA PHE A 39 -0.57 5.75 -7.12
C PHE A 39 0.90 6.03 -6.81
N GLY A 40 1.28 7.29 -6.83
CA GLY A 40 2.56 7.78 -6.34
C GLY A 40 2.62 7.73 -4.81
N VAL A 41 3.71 7.19 -4.29
CA VAL A 41 3.99 7.25 -2.85
C VAL A 41 4.47 8.65 -2.50
N LYS A 42 3.84 9.26 -1.50
CA LYS A 42 4.20 10.59 -1.01
C LYS A 42 5.32 10.52 0.04
N SER A 43 5.18 9.58 0.99
CA SER A 43 6.20 9.29 1.99
C SER A 43 5.97 7.92 2.61
N ALA A 44 7.02 7.25 3.06
CA ALA A 44 6.88 6.17 4.04
C ALA A 44 8.13 6.09 4.92
N THR A 45 7.91 5.89 6.21
CA THR A 45 8.94 5.75 7.23
C THR A 45 8.70 4.48 8.02
N LEU A 46 9.76 3.70 8.21
CA LEU A 46 9.79 2.52 9.05
C LEU A 46 10.73 2.79 10.22
N ILE A 47 10.19 2.74 11.44
CA ILE A 47 10.98 2.70 12.67
C ILE A 47 11.19 1.23 13.03
N ALA A 48 12.45 0.81 13.00
CA ALA A 48 12.87 -0.57 13.17
C ALA A 48 13.61 -0.74 14.52
N PRO A 49 12.98 -1.27 15.58
CA PRO A 49 13.66 -1.60 16.84
C PRO A 49 14.55 -2.84 16.71
N GLU A 50 15.28 -3.24 17.75
CA GLU A 50 16.09 -4.47 17.73
C GLU A 50 15.29 -5.74 17.40
N ASN A 51 14.04 -5.82 17.86
CA ASN A 51 13.12 -6.88 17.48
C ASN A 51 12.35 -6.45 16.22
N PRO A 52 12.50 -7.15 15.08
CA PRO A 52 11.81 -6.79 13.84
C PRO A 52 10.28 -6.79 13.95
N LEU A 53 9.70 -7.61 14.84
CA LEU A 53 8.25 -7.68 15.03
C LEU A 53 7.67 -6.45 15.76
N ASP A 54 8.52 -5.65 16.41
CA ASP A 54 8.12 -4.40 17.08
C ASP A 54 8.20 -3.18 16.14
N ALA A 55 8.50 -3.40 14.86
CA ALA A 55 8.64 -2.34 13.87
C ALA A 55 7.33 -1.59 13.63
N ARG A 56 7.46 -0.30 13.32
CA ARG A 56 6.33 0.60 13.05
C ARG A 56 6.50 1.28 11.71
N VAL A 57 5.43 1.32 10.92
CA VAL A 57 5.37 1.95 9.60
C VAL A 57 4.31 3.03 9.61
N GLU A 58 4.67 4.21 9.08
CA GLU A 58 3.74 5.26 8.69
C GLU A 58 3.97 5.58 7.21
N ALA A 59 2.91 5.57 6.41
CA ALA A 59 2.98 5.80 4.97
C ALA A 59 1.83 6.66 4.47
N SER A 60 2.12 7.52 3.49
CA SER A 60 1.18 8.41 2.82
C SER A 60 1.29 8.21 1.31
N VAL A 61 0.15 8.09 0.65
CA VAL A 61 0.04 7.96 -0.81
C VAL A 61 -0.71 9.17 -1.35
N ASP A 62 -0.23 9.73 -2.45
CA ASP A 62 -0.90 10.83 -3.15
C ASP A 62 -2.02 10.30 -4.03
N VAL A 63 -3.27 10.57 -3.67
CA VAL A 63 -4.45 10.09 -4.42
C VAL A 63 -4.63 10.86 -5.71
N THR A 64 -4.15 12.10 -5.79
CA THR A 64 -4.26 12.94 -7.00
C THR A 64 -3.47 12.35 -8.16
N SER A 65 -2.42 11.58 -7.84
CA SER A 65 -1.51 10.92 -8.79
C SER A 65 -2.09 9.67 -9.47
N ILE A 66 -3.35 9.33 -9.21
CA ILE A 66 -3.98 8.14 -9.78
C ILE A 66 -3.86 8.09 -11.31
N ASP A 67 -3.36 6.96 -11.80
CA ASP A 67 -3.20 6.67 -13.22
C ASP A 67 -3.72 5.26 -13.53
N THR A 68 -4.76 5.19 -14.37
CA THR A 68 -5.28 3.94 -14.93
C THR A 68 -5.09 3.85 -16.44
N LYS A 69 -4.23 4.72 -17.00
CA LYS A 69 -3.92 4.90 -18.41
C LYS A 69 -5.12 5.40 -19.24
N ASP A 70 -6.03 6.13 -18.60
CA ASP A 70 -7.25 6.65 -19.20
C ASP A 70 -7.64 7.95 -18.50
N GLU A 71 -7.33 9.08 -19.13
CA GLU A 71 -7.53 10.40 -18.52
C GLU A 71 -8.99 10.68 -18.12
N GLY A 72 -9.96 10.15 -18.86
CA GLY A 72 -11.38 10.30 -18.56
C GLY A 72 -11.77 9.55 -17.29
N ARG A 73 -11.32 8.31 -17.16
CA ARG A 73 -11.51 7.51 -15.95
C ARG A 73 -10.75 8.10 -14.76
N ASP A 74 -9.52 8.55 -14.96
CA ASP A 74 -8.70 9.13 -13.88
C ASP A 74 -9.30 10.44 -13.36
N THR A 75 -9.86 11.26 -14.26
CA THR A 75 -10.63 12.46 -13.89
C THR A 75 -11.87 12.11 -13.07
N HIS A 76 -12.62 11.07 -13.45
CA HIS A 76 -13.77 10.61 -12.68
C HIS A 76 -13.37 10.02 -11.32
N LEU A 77 -12.28 9.24 -11.26
CA LEU A 77 -11.78 8.68 -10.00
C LEU A 77 -11.34 9.76 -9.01
N ARG A 78 -10.84 10.91 -9.50
CA ARG A 78 -10.50 12.07 -8.65
C ARG A 78 -11.71 12.85 -8.13
N SER A 79 -12.88 12.71 -8.75
CA SER A 79 -14.07 13.52 -8.43
C SER A 79 -14.69 13.15 -7.08
N GLY A 80 -15.63 13.99 -6.63
CA GLY A 80 -16.43 13.77 -5.42
C GLY A 80 -17.28 12.49 -5.43
N ASP A 81 -17.55 11.91 -6.61
CA ASP A 81 -18.27 10.63 -6.75
C ASP A 81 -17.41 9.42 -6.36
N PHE A 82 -16.08 9.61 -6.27
CA PHE A 82 -15.14 8.54 -5.95
C PHE A 82 -14.14 8.97 -4.86
N PHE A 83 -12.87 9.24 -5.17
CA PHE A 83 -11.87 9.54 -4.14
C PHE A 83 -12.02 10.92 -3.52
N ASP A 84 -12.68 11.87 -4.19
CA ASP A 84 -12.86 13.24 -3.74
C ASP A 84 -11.51 13.89 -3.37
N THR A 85 -10.57 13.92 -4.33
CA THR A 85 -9.18 14.27 -4.04
C THR A 85 -8.98 15.74 -3.67
N GLU A 86 -9.98 16.60 -3.92
CA GLU A 86 -9.98 17.98 -3.44
C GLU A 86 -10.06 18.04 -1.90
N ASN A 87 -10.84 17.15 -1.28
CA ASN A 87 -11.01 17.08 0.16
C ASN A 87 -10.11 16.02 0.83
N PHE A 88 -9.77 14.96 0.09
CA PHE A 88 -8.97 13.83 0.57
C PHE A 88 -7.80 13.54 -0.39
N PRO A 89 -6.79 14.42 -0.44
CA PRO A 89 -5.68 14.28 -1.41
C PRO A 89 -4.73 13.13 -1.07
N THR A 90 -4.79 12.56 0.15
CA THR A 90 -3.92 11.46 0.57
C THR A 90 -4.70 10.27 1.12
N MET A 91 -4.11 9.08 0.93
CA MET A 91 -4.43 7.87 1.71
C MET A 91 -3.30 7.65 2.71
N GLU A 92 -3.65 7.27 3.93
CA GLU A 92 -2.69 7.10 5.03
C GLU A 92 -2.73 5.67 5.55
N PHE A 93 -1.57 5.12 5.90
CA PHE A 93 -1.44 3.84 6.57
C PHE A 93 -0.57 3.99 7.81
N VAL A 94 -1.06 3.47 8.94
CA VAL A 94 -0.31 3.40 10.21
C VAL A 94 -0.34 1.97 10.71
N SER A 95 0.82 1.35 10.85
CA SER A 95 0.90 -0.03 11.34
C SER A 95 0.49 -0.13 12.81
N THR A 96 -0.21 -1.21 13.16
CA THR A 96 -0.54 -1.58 14.54
C THR A 96 0.32 -2.73 15.04
N GLY A 97 0.98 -3.48 14.15
CA GLY A 97 1.99 -4.47 14.50
C GLY A 97 2.50 -5.27 13.31
N ALA A 98 3.61 -5.98 13.53
CA ALA A 98 4.09 -6.98 12.60
C ALA A 98 4.03 -8.36 13.26
N ARG A 99 3.75 -9.40 12.47
CA ARG A 99 3.66 -10.78 12.97
C ARG A 99 4.16 -11.78 11.95
N ALA A 100 4.69 -12.89 12.45
CA ALA A 100 5.05 -14.05 11.65
C ALA A 100 4.03 -15.16 11.93
N GLU A 101 3.42 -15.70 10.88
CA GLU A 101 2.46 -16.80 10.97
C GLU A 101 2.73 -17.81 9.86
N ASN A 102 2.89 -19.09 10.21
CA ASN A 102 3.15 -20.18 9.26
C ASN A 102 4.34 -19.96 8.30
N GLY A 103 5.32 -19.14 8.68
CA GLY A 103 6.48 -18.80 7.85
C GLY A 103 6.28 -17.59 6.95
N GLU A 104 5.09 -16.98 6.96
CA GLU A 104 4.77 -15.74 6.26
C GLU A 104 4.85 -14.55 7.23
N LEU A 105 5.23 -13.38 6.70
CA LEU A 105 5.26 -12.13 7.46
C LEU A 105 4.04 -11.29 7.12
N PHE A 106 3.47 -10.65 8.12
CA PHE A 106 2.34 -9.74 7.96
C PHE A 106 2.62 -8.42 8.66
N VAL A 107 2.14 -7.34 8.05
CA VAL A 107 2.04 -6.02 8.66
C VAL A 107 0.57 -5.69 8.79
N ASP A 108 0.09 -5.63 10.02
CA ASP A 108 -1.26 -5.20 10.36
C ASP A 108 -1.25 -3.68 10.58
N GLY A 109 -2.31 -3.01 10.15
CA GLY A 109 -2.42 -1.57 10.34
C GLY A 109 -3.76 -0.98 9.97
N ASP A 110 -3.89 0.30 10.24
CA ASP A 110 -5.05 1.10 9.94
C ASP A 110 -4.84 1.84 8.62
N LEU A 111 -5.62 1.48 7.61
CA LEU A 111 -5.66 2.15 6.32
C LEU A 111 -6.79 3.18 6.34
N THR A 112 -6.49 4.41 5.94
CA THR A 112 -7.46 5.50 5.82
C THR A 112 -7.60 5.90 4.37
N ILE A 113 -8.82 5.77 3.83
CA ILE A 113 -9.18 6.20 2.47
C ILE A 113 -10.43 7.05 2.59
N ARG A 114 -10.40 8.25 1.98
CA ARG A 114 -11.54 9.19 1.98
C ARG A 114 -12.07 9.47 3.39
N GLY A 115 -11.17 9.65 4.36
CA GLY A 115 -11.49 9.91 5.76
C GLY A 115 -12.08 8.72 6.54
N ILE A 116 -12.21 7.54 5.94
CA ILE A 116 -12.68 6.33 6.61
C ILE A 116 -11.49 5.41 6.89
N THR A 117 -11.33 5.03 8.15
CA THR A 117 -10.26 4.14 8.61
C THR A 117 -10.75 2.72 8.81
N LYS A 118 -10.01 1.73 8.30
CA LYS A 118 -10.28 0.29 8.47
C LYS A 118 -8.99 -0.47 8.75
N PRO A 119 -9.05 -1.52 9.58
CA PRO A 119 -7.91 -2.42 9.75
C PRO A 119 -7.69 -3.22 8.48
N VAL A 120 -6.44 -3.36 8.06
CA VAL A 120 -5.99 -4.18 6.94
C VAL A 120 -4.72 -4.94 7.32
N SER A 121 -4.51 -6.09 6.70
CA SER A 121 -3.29 -6.88 6.84
C SER A 121 -2.62 -7.01 5.49
N PHE A 122 -1.37 -6.59 5.40
CA PHE A 122 -0.52 -6.84 4.24
C PHE A 122 0.33 -8.07 4.49
N GLU A 123 0.26 -9.04 3.59
CA GLU A 123 1.23 -10.13 3.48
C GLU A 123 2.51 -9.54 2.89
N LEU A 124 3.64 -9.73 3.57
CA LEU A 124 4.93 -9.16 3.24
C LEU A 124 5.87 -10.27 2.76
N ASP A 125 6.44 -10.08 1.57
CA ASP A 125 7.56 -10.86 1.07
C ASP A 125 8.83 -10.00 1.15
N PHE A 126 9.72 -10.36 2.08
CA PHE A 126 10.93 -9.61 2.33
C PHE A 126 12.02 -9.96 1.31
N GLY A 127 12.39 -8.99 0.47
CA GLY A 127 13.33 -9.16 -0.63
C GLY A 127 14.81 -9.11 -0.23
N GLY A 128 15.12 -8.69 1.00
CA GLY A 128 16.47 -8.69 1.54
C GLY A 128 17.10 -7.30 1.69
N PHE A 129 18.38 -7.30 2.05
CA PHE A 129 19.20 -6.10 2.24
C PHE A 129 20.34 -6.02 1.23
N GLY A 130 20.81 -4.80 0.97
CA GLY A 130 22.00 -4.56 0.15
C GLY A 130 22.57 -3.17 0.35
N SER A 131 23.83 -2.96 -0.02
CA SER A 131 24.41 -1.61 -0.11
C SER A 131 24.35 -1.13 -1.54
N ASP A 132 23.92 0.12 -1.73
CA ASP A 132 23.98 0.77 -3.04
C ASP A 132 25.42 1.27 -3.35
N PRO A 133 25.71 1.68 -4.61
CA PRO A 133 27.04 2.18 -4.99
C PRO A 133 27.49 3.45 -4.26
N TRP A 134 26.58 4.15 -3.57
CA TRP A 134 26.85 5.36 -2.81
C TRP A 134 27.05 5.08 -1.31
N GLY A 135 26.99 3.81 -0.90
CA GLY A 135 27.21 3.37 0.47
C GLY A 135 25.97 3.37 1.36
N ASN A 136 24.78 3.66 0.83
CA ASN A 136 23.55 3.58 1.62
C ASN A 136 23.15 2.12 1.82
N TYR A 137 22.74 1.78 3.04
CA TYR A 137 22.20 0.45 3.33
C TYR A 137 20.70 0.43 3.01
N LYS A 138 20.31 -0.45 2.11
CA LYS A 138 18.97 -0.55 1.52
C LYS A 138 18.27 -1.84 1.96
N ALA A 139 16.96 -1.77 2.04
CA ALA A 139 16.06 -2.90 2.24
C ALA A 139 15.01 -2.88 1.13
N GLY A 140 14.64 -4.07 0.64
CA GLY A 140 13.57 -4.25 -0.33
C GLY A 140 12.51 -5.21 0.19
N ALA A 141 11.24 -4.94 -0.12
CA ALA A 141 10.14 -5.85 0.16
C ALA A 141 9.01 -5.65 -0.85
N SER A 142 8.22 -6.69 -1.08
CA SER A 142 6.92 -6.56 -1.71
C SER A 142 5.83 -6.88 -0.70
N ALA A 143 4.65 -6.30 -0.88
CA ALA A 143 3.52 -6.56 0.01
C ALA A 143 2.20 -6.58 -0.75
N LYS A 144 1.23 -7.33 -0.23
CA LYS A 144 -0.07 -7.49 -0.88
C LYS A 144 -1.22 -7.58 0.10
N THR A 145 -2.35 -7.01 -0.27
CA THR A 145 -3.62 -7.22 0.42
C THR A 145 -4.80 -7.15 -0.54
N VAL A 146 -5.98 -7.55 -0.07
CA VAL A 146 -7.26 -7.36 -0.76
C VAL A 146 -8.22 -6.66 0.18
N ILE A 147 -8.76 -5.53 -0.26
CA ILE A 147 -9.75 -4.76 0.49
C ILE A 147 -11.08 -4.73 -0.25
N ASN A 148 -12.17 -4.48 0.49
CA ASN A 148 -13.45 -4.10 -0.10
C ASN A 148 -13.56 -2.58 -0.17
N ARG A 149 -13.61 -2.00 -1.37
CA ARG A 149 -13.69 -0.54 -1.57
C ARG A 149 -14.94 0.09 -0.94
N GLU A 150 -16.02 -0.66 -0.82
CA GLU A 150 -17.29 -0.16 -0.26
C GLU A 150 -17.16 0.12 1.24
N ASP A 151 -16.25 -0.57 1.95
CA ASP A 151 -15.98 -0.33 3.37
C ASP A 151 -15.37 1.06 3.61
N PHE A 152 -14.79 1.67 2.57
CA PHE A 152 -14.21 3.01 2.55
C PHE A 152 -15.13 4.05 1.89
N GLY A 153 -16.42 3.73 1.71
CA GLY A 153 -17.39 4.66 1.12
C GLY A 153 -17.21 4.89 -0.39
N LEU A 154 -16.35 4.12 -1.06
CA LEU A 154 -16.23 4.13 -2.53
C LEU A 154 -17.30 3.20 -3.11
N THR A 155 -18.55 3.66 -3.17
CA THR A 155 -19.71 2.82 -3.52
C THR A 155 -20.25 3.05 -4.92
N TRP A 156 -19.68 3.98 -5.69
CA TRP A 156 -20.12 4.23 -7.07
C TRP A 156 -20.12 2.94 -7.90
N ASN A 157 -21.19 2.71 -8.66
CA ASN A 157 -21.29 1.57 -9.55
C ASN A 157 -22.37 1.81 -10.62
N ALA A 158 -22.36 0.97 -11.66
CA ALA A 158 -23.44 0.87 -12.64
C ALA A 158 -23.90 -0.59 -12.73
N ALA A 159 -25.22 -0.79 -12.80
CA ALA A 159 -25.81 -2.10 -13.05
C ALA A 159 -25.61 -2.49 -14.53
N LEU A 160 -25.34 -3.77 -14.77
CA LEU A 160 -25.21 -4.31 -16.13
C LEU A 160 -26.51 -4.99 -16.57
N GLU A 161 -26.86 -4.86 -17.86
CA GLU A 161 -28.01 -5.56 -18.44
C GLU A 161 -27.90 -7.09 -18.31
N THR A 162 -26.67 -7.61 -18.29
CA THR A 162 -26.35 -9.04 -18.11
C THR A 162 -26.45 -9.52 -16.65
N GLY A 163 -26.84 -8.63 -15.73
CA GLY A 163 -26.72 -8.86 -14.29
C GLY A 163 -25.30 -8.62 -13.78
N GLY A 164 -25.18 -8.31 -12.48
CA GLY A 164 -23.92 -7.95 -11.84
C GLY A 164 -23.61 -6.45 -11.86
N VAL A 165 -22.36 -6.13 -11.56
CA VAL A 165 -21.88 -4.75 -11.39
C VAL A 165 -20.76 -4.41 -12.37
N LEU A 166 -20.67 -3.15 -12.77
CA LEU A 166 -19.62 -2.65 -13.65
C LEU A 166 -18.24 -2.72 -12.98
N VAL A 167 -18.15 -2.36 -11.69
CA VAL A 167 -16.91 -2.34 -10.93
C VAL A 167 -17.02 -3.26 -9.72
N GLY A 168 -16.11 -4.23 -9.63
CA GLY A 168 -16.03 -5.15 -8.50
C GLY A 168 -15.76 -4.41 -7.18
N LYS A 169 -16.14 -5.04 -6.07
CA LYS A 169 -15.93 -4.50 -4.73
C LYS A 169 -14.52 -4.79 -4.19
N ASP A 170 -13.94 -5.94 -4.57
CA ASP A 170 -12.62 -6.35 -4.13
C ASP A 170 -11.53 -5.64 -4.95
N VAL A 171 -10.63 -4.97 -4.25
CA VAL A 171 -9.45 -4.30 -4.80
C VAL A 171 -8.21 -5.00 -4.25
N THR A 172 -7.42 -5.58 -5.15
CA THR A 172 -6.09 -6.07 -4.79
C THR A 172 -5.12 -4.90 -4.80
N ILE A 173 -4.39 -4.70 -3.71
CA ILE A 173 -3.31 -3.72 -3.59
C ILE A 173 -2.00 -4.51 -3.57
N SER A 174 -1.04 -4.06 -4.36
CA SER A 174 0.31 -4.62 -4.44
C SER A 174 1.34 -3.50 -4.31
N LEU A 175 2.32 -3.73 -3.45
CA LEU A 175 3.39 -2.80 -3.14
C LEU A 175 4.71 -3.43 -3.54
N ASP A 176 5.56 -2.65 -4.19
CA ASP A 176 6.98 -2.95 -4.35
C ASP A 176 7.73 -1.79 -3.69
N LEU A 177 8.55 -2.08 -2.68
CA LEU A 177 9.09 -1.07 -1.77
C LEU A 177 10.60 -1.21 -1.67
N GLN A 178 11.29 -0.08 -1.72
CA GLN A 178 12.69 0.02 -1.35
C GLN A 178 12.90 1.18 -0.39
N GLY A 179 13.64 0.97 0.69
CA GLY A 179 14.01 2.01 1.63
C GLY A 179 15.50 2.01 1.94
N ALA A 180 15.99 3.12 2.48
CA ALA A 180 17.36 3.25 2.97
C ALA A 180 17.35 3.52 4.48
N LEU A 181 18.30 2.91 5.19
CA LEU A 181 18.59 3.25 6.58
C LEU A 181 19.13 4.68 6.62
N GLN A 182 18.50 5.54 7.42
CA GLN A 182 19.03 6.87 7.69
C GLN A 182 20.37 6.76 8.40
N GLN A 183 21.35 7.53 7.93
CA GLN A 183 22.61 7.70 8.61
C GLN A 183 22.46 8.88 9.57
N ASP A 184 23.00 8.74 10.78
CA ASP A 184 23.10 9.83 11.76
C ASP A 184 24.04 10.94 11.29
#